data_AF-A0A7S2E9Z3-F1
#
_entry.id   AF-A0A7S2E9Z3-F1
#
_cell.length_a   1.000
_cell.length_b   1.000
_cell.length_c   1.000
_cell.angle_alpha   90.00
_cell.angle_beta   90.00
_cell.angle_gamma   90.00
#
_symmetry.space_group_name_H-M   'P 1'
#
loop_
_entity.id
_entity.type
_entity.pdbx_description
1 polymer ?
#
loop_
_entity_poly.entity_id
_entity_poly.type
_entity_poly.pdbx_seq_one_letter_code
_entity_poly.pdbx_strand_id
1 'polypeptide(L)'
;DEATKASRTVRDTIVLAPTSENELLPLNPAFPADIFTSCLTTPIPIALRWFVHQNPLSMENLDPEAVDSIPGKINDRKTPLGELNWIFTAITDTIAWNVLPSPLFQRLFRQDLLVASMFRNFLLADRILRSLNCTPVSHPALPPTYQHPLWEAWDLAVETCLCQIMRDGFLKGGDNVKGGVSSPGSGDGGESDVPEQTGTNNAMVPVGGGAGTGFRLMQ
;
A
#
# COMPACT_ATOMS: atom_id res chain seq x y z
N ASP A 1 0.58 -12.44 -48.77
CA ASP A 1 1.35 -12.28 -47.53
C ASP A 1 0.58 -11.65 -46.36
N GLU A 2 -0.75 -11.79 -46.31
CA GLU A 2 -1.57 -11.27 -45.20
C GLU A 2 -1.50 -12.15 -43.95
N ALA A 3 -1.42 -13.49 -44.13
CA ALA A 3 -1.26 -14.46 -43.05
C ALA A 3 0.06 -14.29 -42.28
N THR A 4 1.16 -13.98 -42.98
CA THR A 4 2.48 -13.72 -42.37
C THR A 4 2.47 -12.44 -41.54
N LYS A 5 1.77 -11.41 -42.01
CA LYS A 5 1.58 -10.14 -41.30
C LYS A 5 0.69 -10.33 -40.06
N ALA A 6 -0.43 -11.04 -40.19
CA ALA A 6 -1.32 -11.36 -39.07
C ALA A 6 -0.61 -12.18 -37.98
N SER A 7 0.17 -13.20 -38.36
CA SER A 7 0.99 -13.99 -37.43
C SER A 7 2.00 -13.13 -36.65
N ARG A 8 2.56 -12.11 -37.28
CA ARG A 8 3.48 -11.17 -36.64
C ARG A 8 2.75 -10.23 -35.66
N THR A 9 1.60 -9.70 -36.06
CA THR A 9 0.77 -8.85 -35.18
C THR A 9 0.31 -9.60 -33.92
N VAL A 10 -0.09 -10.87 -34.04
CA VAL A 10 -0.45 -11.70 -32.88
C VAL A 10 0.74 -11.90 -31.95
N ARG A 11 1.96 -12.10 -32.49
CA ARG A 11 3.18 -12.25 -31.68
C ARG A 11 3.56 -10.98 -30.93
N ASP A 12 3.26 -9.81 -31.48
CA ASP A 12 3.57 -8.51 -30.88
C ASP A 12 2.49 -8.01 -29.90
N THR A 13 1.32 -8.66 -29.89
CA THR A 13 0.19 -8.30 -29.02
C THR A 13 0.43 -8.73 -27.57
N ILE A 14 0.22 -7.81 -26.64
CA ILE A 14 0.25 -8.05 -25.20
C ILE A 14 -1.18 -8.02 -24.66
N VAL A 15 -1.54 -9.01 -23.85
CA VAL A 15 -2.85 -9.11 -23.20
C VAL A 15 -2.64 -9.42 -21.72
N LEU A 16 -3.38 -8.75 -20.85
CA LEU A 16 -3.46 -9.04 -19.42
C LEU A 16 -4.94 -9.20 -19.07
N ALA A 17 -5.31 -10.32 -18.46
CA ALA A 17 -6.68 -10.61 -18.08
C ALA A 17 -6.77 -11.09 -16.63
N PRO A 18 -7.84 -10.73 -15.91
CA PRO A 18 -7.95 -10.96 -14.47
C PRO A 18 -8.24 -12.41 -14.08
N THR A 19 -8.83 -13.19 -14.97
CA THR A 19 -9.34 -14.53 -14.70
C THR A 19 -9.07 -15.46 -15.88
N SER A 20 -9.03 -16.76 -15.58
CA SER A 20 -8.97 -17.80 -16.60
C SER A 20 -10.36 -18.08 -17.18
N GLU A 21 -10.42 -18.97 -18.17
CA GLU A 21 -11.67 -19.44 -18.73
C GLU A 21 -12.57 -20.04 -17.63
N ASN A 22 -13.83 -19.61 -17.59
CA ASN A 22 -14.86 -20.05 -16.64
C ASN A 22 -14.63 -19.66 -15.16
N GLU A 23 -13.72 -18.74 -14.86
CA GLU A 23 -13.57 -18.15 -13.54
C GLU A 23 -14.31 -16.81 -13.43
N LEU A 24 -14.85 -16.53 -12.24
CA LEU A 24 -15.49 -15.25 -11.91
C LEU A 24 -14.57 -14.41 -11.05
N LEU A 25 -14.63 -13.09 -11.22
CA LEU A 25 -13.94 -12.15 -10.35
C LEU A 25 -14.38 -12.31 -8.88
N PRO A 26 -13.49 -12.03 -7.91
CA PRO A 26 -13.82 -12.18 -6.51
C PRO A 26 -14.86 -11.12 -6.09
N LEU A 27 -15.87 -11.56 -5.33
CA LEU A 27 -16.95 -10.71 -4.81
C LEU A 27 -16.76 -10.33 -3.34
N ASN A 28 -15.53 -10.46 -2.82
CA ASN A 28 -15.23 -10.19 -1.42
C ASN A 28 -15.35 -8.68 -1.13
N PRO A 29 -16.24 -8.23 -0.23
CA PRO A 29 -16.47 -6.81 0.06
C PRO A 29 -15.27 -6.12 0.74
N ALA A 30 -14.30 -6.88 1.26
CA ALA A 30 -13.06 -6.33 1.82
C ALA A 30 -12.13 -5.72 0.76
N PHE A 31 -12.36 -6.02 -0.52
CA PHE A 31 -11.55 -5.57 -1.64
C PHE A 31 -12.39 -4.74 -2.63
N PRO A 32 -11.75 -3.82 -3.38
CA PRO A 32 -12.44 -3.09 -4.42
C PRO A 32 -12.93 -4.04 -5.52
N ALA A 33 -14.07 -3.71 -6.13
CA ALA A 33 -14.66 -4.51 -7.20
C ALA A 33 -13.74 -4.63 -8.44
N ASP A 34 -12.85 -3.66 -8.64
CA ASP A 34 -11.88 -3.59 -9.71
C ASP A 34 -10.45 -4.00 -9.27
N ILE A 35 -10.34 -4.96 -8.34
CA ILE A 35 -9.07 -5.41 -7.74
C ILE A 35 -7.93 -5.64 -8.75
N PHE A 36 -8.21 -6.18 -9.94
CA PHE A 36 -7.20 -6.39 -10.96
C PHE A 36 -6.65 -5.06 -11.50
N THR A 37 -7.54 -4.12 -11.81
CA THR A 37 -7.16 -2.77 -12.23
C THR A 37 -6.40 -2.04 -11.12
N SER A 38 -6.82 -2.20 -9.87
CA SER A 38 -6.10 -1.65 -8.72
C SER A 38 -4.69 -2.23 -8.60
N CYS A 39 -4.51 -3.55 -8.79
CA CYS A 39 -3.19 -4.17 -8.83
C CYS A 39 -2.30 -3.56 -9.91
N LEU A 40 -2.85 -3.30 -11.09
CA LEU A 40 -2.09 -2.75 -12.22
C LEU A 40 -1.77 -1.25 -12.12
N THR A 41 -2.62 -0.47 -11.47
CA THR A 41 -2.53 1.01 -11.46
C THR A 41 -2.09 1.59 -10.13
N THR A 42 -2.42 0.93 -9.02
CA THR A 42 -2.11 1.34 -7.64
C THR A 42 -1.58 0.15 -6.82
N PRO A 43 -0.44 -0.46 -7.22
CA PRO A 43 0.05 -1.71 -6.64
C PRO A 43 0.36 -1.61 -5.14
N ILE A 44 0.88 -0.46 -4.67
CA ILE A 44 1.27 -0.31 -3.26
C ILE A 44 0.05 -0.27 -2.34
N PRO A 45 -0.95 0.63 -2.51
CA PRO A 45 -2.15 0.61 -1.67
C PRO A 45 -2.86 -0.74 -1.61
N ILE A 46 -3.06 -1.40 -2.77
CA ILE A 46 -3.77 -2.68 -2.80
C ILE A 46 -2.95 -3.83 -2.18
N ALA A 47 -1.62 -3.84 -2.34
CA ALA A 47 -0.75 -4.81 -1.69
C ALA A 47 -0.82 -4.70 -0.16
N LEU A 48 -0.83 -3.47 0.36
CA LEU A 48 -0.92 -3.21 1.80
C LEU A 48 -2.29 -3.58 2.36
N ARG A 49 -3.37 -3.18 1.67
CA ARG A 49 -4.74 -3.57 2.04
C ARG A 49 -4.90 -5.09 2.09
N TRP A 50 -4.38 -5.79 1.08
CA TRP A 50 -4.33 -7.26 1.06
C TRP A 50 -3.50 -7.84 2.20
N PHE A 51 -2.31 -7.29 2.47
CA PHE A 51 -1.44 -7.75 3.54
C PHE A 51 -2.10 -7.66 4.92
N VAL A 52 -2.77 -6.54 5.22
CA VAL A 52 -3.50 -6.35 6.49
C VAL A 52 -4.62 -7.39 6.62
N HIS A 53 -5.37 -7.64 5.54
CA HIS A 53 -6.45 -8.63 5.55
C HIS A 53 -5.95 -10.07 5.74
N GLN A 54 -4.77 -10.41 5.22
CA GLN A 54 -4.17 -11.74 5.39
C GLN A 54 -3.58 -11.98 6.78
N ASN A 55 -3.22 -10.91 7.52
CA ASN A 55 -2.48 -10.99 8.78
C ASN A 55 -3.25 -10.35 9.96
N PRO A 56 -4.45 -10.86 10.32
CA PRO A 56 -5.31 -10.22 11.32
C PRO A 56 -4.71 -10.19 12.74
N LEU A 57 -3.78 -11.10 13.06
CA LEU A 57 -3.14 -11.16 14.38
C LEU A 57 -2.02 -10.12 14.52
N SER A 58 -1.11 -10.03 13.55
CA SER A 58 -0.03 -9.03 13.58
C SER A 58 -0.57 -7.62 13.39
N MET A 59 -1.62 -7.45 12.59
CA MET A 59 -2.18 -6.16 12.20
C MET A 59 -3.54 -5.85 12.87
N GLU A 60 -3.84 -6.45 14.03
CA GLU A 60 -5.15 -6.34 14.71
C GLU A 60 -5.61 -4.89 14.92
N ASN A 61 -4.65 -3.99 15.19
CA ASN A 61 -4.92 -2.59 15.50
C ASN A 61 -4.90 -1.67 14.28
N LEU A 62 -4.75 -2.20 13.06
CA LEU A 62 -4.65 -1.38 11.85
C LEU A 62 -5.93 -1.49 11.02
N ASP A 63 -6.60 -0.36 10.81
CA ASP A 63 -7.72 -0.29 9.87
C ASP A 63 -7.19 -0.48 8.43
N PRO A 64 -7.72 -1.43 7.63
CA PRO A 64 -7.34 -1.61 6.24
C PRO A 64 -7.49 -0.36 5.36
N GLU A 65 -8.37 0.58 5.71
CA GLU A 65 -8.50 1.88 5.01
C GLU A 65 -7.38 2.87 5.37
N ALA A 66 -6.70 2.67 6.51
CA ALA A 66 -5.63 3.56 6.95
C ALA A 66 -4.39 3.49 6.03
N VAL A 67 -4.26 2.44 5.20
CA VAL A 67 -3.18 2.30 4.22
C VAL A 67 -3.17 3.44 3.18
N ASP A 68 -4.32 4.05 2.92
CA ASP A 68 -4.43 5.20 2.01
C ASP A 68 -3.89 6.51 2.63
N SER A 69 -3.66 6.50 3.95
CA SER A 69 -3.11 7.64 4.71
C SER A 69 -1.59 7.56 4.94
N ILE A 70 -0.90 6.59 4.33
CA ILE A 70 0.55 6.44 4.51
C ILE A 70 1.27 7.71 4.01
N PRO A 71 2.11 8.33 4.85
CA PRO A 71 2.76 9.57 4.48
C PRO A 71 3.78 9.35 3.37
N GLY A 72 3.82 10.28 2.43
CA GLY A 72 4.88 10.33 1.43
C GLY A 72 4.42 10.45 0.00
N LYS A 73 5.38 10.23 -0.90
CA LYS A 73 5.15 10.20 -2.36
C LYS A 73 5.87 9.00 -2.94
N ILE A 74 5.24 8.30 -3.87
CA ILE A 74 5.81 7.14 -4.59
C ILE A 74 7.18 7.43 -5.23
N ASN A 75 7.42 8.68 -5.63
CA ASN A 75 8.67 9.11 -6.27
C ASN A 75 9.76 9.52 -5.25
N ASP A 76 9.43 9.66 -3.97
CA ASP A 76 10.37 10.08 -2.93
C ASP A 76 10.75 8.90 -2.03
N ARG A 77 11.90 8.30 -2.31
CA ARG A 77 12.45 7.15 -1.58
C ARG A 77 12.77 7.43 -0.11
N LYS A 78 12.75 8.69 0.34
CA LYS A 78 12.93 9.05 1.76
C LYS A 78 11.64 8.94 2.55
N THR A 79 10.52 8.80 1.87
CA THR A 79 9.20 8.65 2.50
C THR A 79 8.82 7.18 2.58
N PRO A 80 8.08 6.74 3.61
CA PRO A 80 7.67 5.33 3.75
C PRO A 80 6.99 4.78 2.50
N LEU A 81 6.11 5.58 1.87
CA LEU A 81 5.43 5.20 0.62
C LEU A 81 6.41 4.99 -0.55
N GLY A 82 7.40 5.86 -0.71
CA GLY A 82 8.39 5.75 -1.78
C GLY A 82 9.43 4.66 -1.54
N GLU A 83 9.77 4.40 -0.28
CA GLU A 83 10.60 3.26 0.12
C GLU A 83 9.92 1.93 -0.25
N LEU A 84 8.67 1.74 0.15
CA LEU A 84 7.87 0.56 -0.21
C LEU A 84 7.77 0.38 -1.73
N ASN A 85 7.51 1.46 -2.48
CA ASN A 85 7.47 1.40 -3.93
C ASN A 85 8.80 0.97 -4.56
N TRP A 86 9.92 1.44 -3.99
CA TRP A 86 11.24 1.07 -4.46
C TRP A 86 11.57 -0.39 -4.17
N ILE A 87 11.26 -0.88 -2.96
CA ILE A 87 11.41 -2.29 -2.58
C ILE A 87 10.55 -3.17 -3.48
N PHE A 88 9.28 -2.81 -3.68
CA PHE A 88 8.35 -3.52 -4.56
C PHE A 88 8.91 -3.68 -5.97
N THR A 89 9.42 -2.57 -6.54
CA THR A 89 10.02 -2.57 -7.88
C THR A 89 11.24 -3.48 -7.94
N ALA A 90 12.12 -3.42 -6.93
CA ALA A 90 13.31 -4.26 -6.88
C ALA A 90 12.97 -5.76 -6.76
N ILE A 91 12.02 -6.11 -5.90
CA ILE A 91 11.60 -7.50 -5.69
C ILE A 91 10.93 -8.06 -6.95
N THR A 92 9.95 -7.35 -7.51
CA THR A 92 9.23 -7.83 -8.70
C THR A 92 10.14 -7.96 -9.93
N ASP A 93 11.08 -7.03 -10.12
CA ASP A 93 12.08 -7.11 -11.20
C ASP A 93 13.03 -8.31 -11.00
N THR A 94 13.39 -8.59 -9.74
CA THR A 94 14.24 -9.75 -9.39
C THR A 94 13.50 -11.08 -9.56
N ILE A 95 12.22 -11.16 -9.18
CA ILE A 95 11.38 -12.35 -9.40
C ILE A 95 11.29 -12.63 -10.91
N ALA A 96 10.97 -11.59 -11.70
CA ALA A 96 10.88 -11.69 -13.14
C ALA A 96 12.19 -12.18 -13.77
N TRP A 97 13.33 -11.66 -13.32
CA TRP A 97 14.65 -12.08 -13.82
C TRP A 97 14.97 -13.55 -13.52
N ASN A 98 14.59 -14.05 -12.35
CA ASN A 98 14.88 -15.43 -11.95
C ASN A 98 13.96 -16.46 -12.62
N VAL A 99 12.72 -16.07 -12.92
CA VAL A 99 11.70 -17.01 -13.42
C VAL A 99 11.57 -16.99 -14.95
N LEU A 100 11.73 -15.83 -15.59
CA LEU A 100 11.47 -15.69 -17.03
C LEU A 100 12.70 -16.07 -17.87
N PRO A 101 12.50 -16.70 -19.04
CA PRO A 101 13.56 -16.85 -20.02
C PRO A 101 14.11 -15.48 -20.44
N SER A 102 15.44 -15.38 -20.62
CA SER A 102 16.12 -14.12 -20.94
C SER A 102 15.48 -13.32 -22.10
N PRO A 103 15.10 -13.94 -23.25
CA PRO A 103 14.45 -13.19 -24.34
C PRO A 103 13.09 -12.60 -23.95
N LEU A 104 12.33 -13.32 -23.12
CA LEU A 104 11.01 -12.87 -22.65
C LEU A 104 11.16 -11.75 -21.62
N PHE A 105 12.10 -11.88 -20.69
CA PHE A 105 12.42 -10.84 -19.72
C PHE A 105 12.84 -9.54 -20.42
N GLN A 106 13.77 -9.60 -21.39
CA GLN A 106 14.22 -8.42 -22.11
C GLN A 106 13.05 -7.73 -22.83
N ARG A 107 12.19 -8.50 -23.48
CA ARG A 107 11.03 -7.98 -24.18
C ARG A 107 10.02 -7.31 -23.24
N LEU A 108 9.68 -7.93 -22.10
CA LEU A 108 8.61 -7.44 -21.23
C LEU A 108 9.08 -6.42 -20.18
N PHE A 109 10.30 -6.56 -19.66
CA PHE A 109 10.80 -5.77 -18.52
C PHE A 109 11.87 -4.73 -18.88
N ARG A 110 12.37 -4.73 -20.13
CA ARG A 110 13.46 -3.83 -20.57
C ARG A 110 13.15 -3.01 -21.82
N GLN A 111 12.23 -3.44 -22.69
CA GLN A 111 11.96 -2.76 -23.95
C GLN A 111 11.13 -1.47 -23.80
N ASP A 112 10.05 -1.52 -23.01
CA ASP A 112 9.12 -0.40 -22.81
C ASP A 112 8.85 -0.21 -21.32
N LEU A 113 8.92 1.03 -20.84
CA LEU A 113 8.79 1.34 -19.42
C LEU A 113 7.38 1.08 -18.88
N LEU A 114 6.34 1.36 -19.67
CA LEU A 114 4.95 1.14 -19.28
C LEU A 114 4.64 -0.35 -19.24
N VAL A 115 5.05 -1.10 -20.28
CA VAL A 115 4.91 -2.56 -20.31
C VAL A 115 5.63 -3.20 -19.14
N ALA A 116 6.87 -2.78 -18.87
CA ALA A 116 7.63 -3.27 -17.74
C ALA A 116 6.94 -2.98 -16.40
N SER A 117 6.37 -1.77 -16.24
CA SER A 117 5.58 -1.42 -15.07
C SER A 117 4.33 -2.31 -14.92
N MET A 118 3.57 -2.47 -16.00
CA MET A 118 2.37 -3.32 -16.02
C MET A 118 2.69 -4.77 -15.68
N PHE A 119 3.78 -5.34 -16.18
CA PHE A 119 4.16 -6.72 -15.87
C PHE A 119 4.67 -6.89 -14.45
N ARG A 120 5.41 -5.92 -13.87
CA ARG A 120 5.75 -5.93 -12.43
C ARG A 120 4.49 -5.95 -11.57
N ASN A 121 3.54 -5.10 -11.91
CA ASN A 121 2.26 -4.98 -11.21
C ASN A 121 1.37 -6.22 -11.44
N PHE A 122 1.47 -6.86 -12.60
CA PHE A 122 0.79 -8.12 -12.89
C PHE A 122 1.31 -9.28 -12.02
N LEU A 123 2.60 -9.30 -11.64
CA LEU A 123 3.10 -10.32 -10.69
C LEU A 123 2.41 -10.20 -9.33
N LEU A 124 2.13 -8.98 -8.88
CA LEU A 124 1.33 -8.74 -7.68
C LEU A 124 -0.12 -9.19 -7.88
N ALA A 125 -0.72 -8.85 -9.03
CA ALA A 125 -2.08 -9.27 -9.37
C ALA A 125 -2.21 -10.81 -9.34
N ASP A 126 -1.26 -11.52 -9.95
CA ASP A 126 -1.18 -13.00 -9.93
C ASP A 126 -1.16 -13.55 -8.50
N ARG A 127 -0.39 -12.92 -7.61
CA ARG A 127 -0.32 -13.31 -6.20
C ARG A 127 -1.63 -13.06 -5.44
N ILE A 128 -2.19 -11.85 -5.54
CA ILE A 128 -3.40 -11.47 -4.80
C ILE A 128 -4.60 -12.26 -5.30
N LEU A 129 -4.84 -12.30 -6.62
CA LEU A 129 -6.03 -12.96 -7.17
C LEU A 129 -6.03 -14.47 -6.92
N ARG A 130 -4.86 -15.13 -6.90
CA ARG A 130 -4.77 -16.56 -6.54
C ARG A 130 -5.18 -16.83 -5.10
N SER A 131 -4.92 -15.91 -4.17
CA SER A 131 -5.43 -16.01 -2.79
C SER A 131 -6.95 -15.91 -2.70
N LEU A 132 -7.60 -15.34 -3.73
CA LEU A 132 -9.04 -15.18 -3.88
C LEU A 132 -9.64 -16.17 -4.90
N ASN A 133 -8.97 -17.30 -5.14
CA ASN A 133 -9.39 -18.35 -6.06
C ASN A 133 -9.59 -17.90 -7.52
N CYS A 134 -8.87 -16.86 -7.95
CA CYS A 134 -8.86 -16.36 -9.33
C CYS A 134 -7.47 -16.53 -9.95
N THR A 135 -7.41 -16.85 -11.23
CA THR A 135 -6.17 -17.12 -11.97
C THR A 135 -5.96 -16.07 -13.07
N PRO A 136 -5.15 -15.04 -12.82
CA PRO A 136 -4.83 -14.08 -13.87
C PRO A 136 -4.05 -14.73 -15.00
N VAL A 137 -4.30 -14.29 -16.22
CA VAL A 137 -3.64 -14.80 -17.42
C VAL A 137 -3.02 -13.66 -18.23
N SER A 138 -1.90 -13.94 -18.89
CA SER A 138 -1.22 -12.98 -19.74
C SER A 138 -0.83 -13.60 -21.08
N HIS A 139 -0.71 -12.74 -22.09
CA HIS A 139 -0.06 -13.05 -23.35
C HIS A 139 1.07 -12.03 -23.57
N PRO A 140 2.35 -12.46 -23.68
CA PRO A 140 2.85 -13.83 -23.53
C PRO A 140 2.57 -14.43 -22.14
N ALA A 141 2.42 -15.75 -22.07
CA ALA A 141 2.19 -16.46 -20.82
C ALA A 141 3.46 -16.43 -19.94
N LEU A 142 3.29 -16.09 -18.67
CA LEU A 142 4.36 -16.14 -17.68
C LEU A 142 4.30 -17.48 -16.93
N PRO A 143 5.45 -18.04 -16.52
CA PRO A 143 5.48 -19.12 -15.54
C PRO A 143 4.92 -18.62 -14.19
N PRO A 144 4.46 -19.52 -13.31
CA PRO A 144 3.92 -19.14 -12.01
C PRO A 144 4.97 -18.44 -11.13
N THR A 145 4.63 -17.27 -10.59
CA THR A 145 5.53 -16.46 -9.75
C THR A 145 5.01 -16.21 -8.33
N TYR A 146 3.73 -16.47 -8.07
CA TYR A 146 3.03 -16.16 -6.82
C TYR A 146 3.61 -16.82 -5.56
N GLN A 147 4.36 -17.92 -5.69
CA GLN A 147 5.02 -18.66 -4.60
C GLN A 147 6.54 -18.42 -4.51
N HIS A 148 7.08 -17.46 -5.25
CA HIS A 148 8.51 -17.18 -5.21
C HIS A 148 8.96 -16.68 -3.81
N PRO A 149 10.07 -17.19 -3.23
CA PRO A 149 10.48 -16.87 -1.85
C PRO A 149 10.75 -15.38 -1.60
N LEU A 150 11.09 -14.61 -2.64
CA LEU A 150 11.24 -13.15 -2.52
C LEU A 150 9.94 -12.43 -2.12
N TRP A 151 8.77 -13.06 -2.26
CA TRP A 151 7.54 -12.52 -1.70
C TRP A 151 7.53 -12.51 -0.18
N GLU A 152 8.22 -13.44 0.48
CA GLU A 152 8.39 -13.41 1.95
C GLU A 152 9.24 -12.21 2.38
N ALA A 153 10.26 -11.84 1.59
CA ALA A 153 11.05 -10.64 1.82
C ALA A 153 10.21 -9.35 1.64
N TRP A 154 9.27 -9.36 0.68
CA TRP A 154 8.31 -8.26 0.51
C TRP A 154 7.39 -8.16 1.74
N ASP A 155 6.83 -9.28 2.18
CA ASP A 155 5.92 -9.33 3.32
C ASP A 155 6.58 -8.81 4.59
N LEU A 156 7.82 -9.22 4.87
CA LEU A 156 8.61 -8.73 6.00
C LEU A 156 8.90 -7.23 5.92
N ALA A 157 9.21 -6.72 4.73
CA ALA A 157 9.46 -5.29 4.52
C ALA A 157 8.18 -4.46 4.76
N VAL A 158 7.03 -4.97 4.29
CA VAL A 158 5.72 -4.36 4.53
C VAL A 158 5.40 -4.35 6.03
N GLU A 159 5.54 -5.49 6.71
CA GLU A 159 5.27 -5.59 8.15
C GLU A 159 6.13 -4.60 8.95
N THR A 160 7.43 -4.55 8.65
CA THR A 160 8.38 -3.64 9.31
C THR A 160 7.97 -2.18 9.10
N CYS A 161 7.61 -1.81 7.86
CA CYS A 161 7.20 -0.46 7.52
C CYS A 161 5.90 -0.06 8.24
N LEU A 162 4.87 -0.92 8.21
CA LEU A 162 3.59 -0.67 8.88
C LEU A 162 3.78 -0.53 10.40
N CYS A 163 4.56 -1.42 11.02
CA CYS A 163 4.87 -1.34 12.45
C CYS A 163 5.57 -0.03 12.82
N GLN A 164 6.51 0.42 11.99
CA GLN A 164 7.20 1.69 12.19
C GLN A 164 6.23 2.88 12.12
N ILE A 165 5.36 2.92 11.10
CA ILE A 165 4.40 4.02 10.91
C ILE A 165 3.38 4.05 12.07
N MET A 166 2.92 2.89 12.53
CA MET A 166 2.03 2.78 13.70
C MET A 166 2.72 3.28 14.97
N ARG A 167 3.99 2.91 15.20
CA ARG A 167 4.78 3.37 16.35
C ARG A 167 4.99 4.89 16.33
N ASP A 168 5.19 5.46 15.15
CA ASP A 168 5.40 6.89 14.96
C ASP A 168 4.07 7.70 15.05
N GLY A 169 2.93 7.02 15.23
CA GLY A 169 1.63 7.64 15.52
C GLY A 169 0.88 8.18 14.30
N PHE A 170 1.33 7.85 13.09
CA PHE A 170 0.72 8.33 11.84
C PHE A 170 -0.55 7.56 11.45
N LEU A 171 -0.69 6.32 11.91
CA LEU A 171 -1.88 5.50 11.69
C LEU A 171 -2.53 5.26 13.05
N LYS A 172 -3.64 5.95 13.33
CA LYS A 172 -4.43 5.69 14.53
C LYS A 172 -5.13 4.35 14.37
N GLY A 173 -4.93 3.45 15.33
CA GLY A 173 -5.73 2.24 15.39
C GLY A 173 -7.19 2.60 15.60
N GLY A 174 -8.08 1.86 14.94
CA GLY A 174 -9.51 2.05 15.12
C GLY A 174 -9.84 1.97 16.61
N ASP A 175 -10.42 3.03 17.16
CA ASP A 175 -10.93 3.06 18.53
C ASP A 175 -12.04 2.00 18.64
N ASN A 176 -11.66 0.75 18.90
CA ASN A 176 -12.64 -0.28 19.20
C ASN A 176 -13.16 -0.01 20.61
N VAL A 177 -14.33 0.63 20.64
CA VAL A 177 -15.13 0.98 21.81
C VAL A 177 -15.24 -0.25 22.73
N LYS A 178 -14.39 -0.30 23.76
CA LYS A 178 -14.70 -1.09 24.95
C LYS A 178 -15.83 -0.38 25.68
N GLY A 179 -17.03 -0.90 25.48
CA GLY A 179 -18.21 -0.58 26.28
C GLY A 179 -17.91 -0.81 27.76
N GLY A 180 -17.52 0.26 28.45
CA GLY A 180 -17.56 0.35 29.91
C GLY A 180 -19.00 0.62 30.32
N VAL A 181 -19.66 -0.43 30.79
CA VAL A 181 -20.98 -0.38 31.43
C VAL A 181 -21.01 0.73 32.48
N SER A 182 -21.92 1.68 32.30
CA SER A 182 -22.19 2.75 33.26
C SER A 182 -23.36 2.40 34.20
N SER A 183 -23.11 2.69 35.49
CA SER A 183 -24.06 3.08 36.55
C SER A 183 -24.68 1.99 37.45
N PRO A 184 -25.16 2.32 38.68
CA PRO A 184 -25.24 3.65 39.32
C PRO A 184 -24.64 3.74 40.75
N GLY A 185 -24.11 4.92 41.09
CA GLY A 185 -23.76 5.31 42.46
C GLY A 185 -24.60 6.50 42.91
N SER A 186 -25.25 6.32 44.06
CA SER A 186 -26.29 7.12 44.72
C SER A 186 -26.04 8.64 44.85
N GLY A 187 -27.16 9.38 44.84
CA GLY A 187 -27.20 10.82 45.01
C GLY A 187 -27.14 11.32 46.46
N ASP A 188 -26.73 12.58 46.56
CA ASP A 188 -26.89 13.56 47.64
C ASP A 188 -26.35 14.88 47.02
N GLY A 189 -26.88 16.11 47.11
CA GLY A 189 -27.79 16.76 48.04
C GLY A 189 -27.19 18.15 48.37
N GLY A 190 -27.76 19.24 47.82
CA GLY A 190 -27.50 20.66 48.20
C GLY A 190 -26.16 21.27 47.74
N GLU A 191 -25.93 22.58 47.65
CA GLU A 191 -26.73 23.81 47.69
C GLU A 191 -25.78 24.93 47.15
N SER A 192 -26.35 26.10 46.88
CA SER A 192 -25.81 27.34 46.29
C SER A 192 -24.41 27.83 46.73
N ASP A 193 -23.69 28.53 45.84
CA ASP A 193 -23.53 30.01 45.90
C ASP A 193 -22.50 30.55 44.89
N VAL A 194 -22.84 31.71 44.31
CA VAL A 194 -21.99 32.59 43.48
C VAL A 194 -21.87 33.92 44.23
N PRO A 195 -20.66 34.48 44.40
CA PRO A 195 -20.33 35.80 43.83
C PRO A 195 -18.82 35.85 43.42
N GLU A 196 -18.18 36.85 42.81
CA GLU A 196 -18.50 38.08 42.09
C GLU A 196 -17.14 38.63 41.56
N GLN A 197 -17.22 39.30 40.42
CA GLN A 197 -16.36 40.21 39.64
C GLN A 197 -14.94 40.69 40.07
N THR A 198 -14.26 41.19 39.03
CA THR A 198 -13.25 42.28 38.89
C THR A 198 -11.84 41.79 38.50
N GLY A 199 -11.06 42.40 37.58
CA GLY A 199 -11.18 43.56 36.71
C GLY A 199 -9.85 43.77 35.95
N THR A 200 -9.95 44.23 34.69
CA THR A 200 -9.05 45.14 33.91
C THR A 200 -7.51 45.01 33.86
N ASN A 201 -7.00 44.94 32.60
CA ASN A 201 -5.87 45.67 31.95
C ASN A 201 -4.44 45.55 32.56
N ASN A 202 -3.32 45.47 31.84
CA ASN A 202 -2.87 46.30 30.71
C ASN A 202 -1.48 45.82 30.16
N ALA A 203 -1.23 46.07 28.85
CA ALA A 203 0.03 46.56 28.21
C ALA A 203 1.41 45.82 28.22
N MET A 204 1.88 45.54 26.98
CA MET A 204 3.13 46.02 26.30
C MET A 204 4.57 45.49 26.67
N VAL A 205 5.13 44.60 25.82
CA VAL A 205 6.39 44.62 24.98
C VAL A 205 7.69 45.34 25.49
N PRO A 206 8.98 45.09 25.06
CA PRO A 206 9.69 44.05 24.23
C PRO A 206 11.02 43.46 24.85
N VAL A 207 11.81 42.76 23.99
CA VAL A 207 13.30 42.53 23.95
C VAL A 207 13.69 41.07 24.23
N GLY A 208 14.51 40.33 23.47
CA GLY A 208 15.34 40.55 22.28
C GLY A 208 16.28 39.33 22.06
N GLY A 209 16.93 39.25 20.90
CA GLY A 209 18.05 38.32 20.57
C GLY A 209 17.61 36.99 19.92
N GLY A 210 18.20 36.46 18.84
CA GLY A 210 19.44 36.76 18.12
C GLY A 210 20.22 35.46 17.88
N ALA A 211 20.49 35.13 16.61
CA ALA A 211 21.33 34.04 16.08
C ALA A 211 20.82 32.59 16.28
N GLY A 212 20.88 31.66 15.33
CA GLY A 212 21.63 31.59 14.08
C GLY A 212 22.26 30.20 13.98
N THR A 213 21.64 29.27 13.27
CA THR A 213 22.26 27.98 12.91
C THR A 213 21.96 27.66 11.46
N GLY A 214 22.88 28.06 10.59
CA GLY A 214 23.06 27.43 9.29
C GLY A 214 23.93 26.20 9.48
N PHE A 215 23.50 25.05 8.94
CA PHE A 215 24.41 23.98 8.58
C PHE A 215 24.12 23.53 7.15
N ARG A 216 25.22 23.56 6.39
CA ARG A 216 25.31 23.57 4.94
C ARG A 216 25.59 22.14 4.48
N LEU A 217 24.94 21.75 3.39
CA LEU A 217 25.28 20.60 2.54
C LEU A 217 26.76 20.64 2.12
N MET A 218 27.43 19.49 2.14
CA MET A 218 28.60 19.22 1.30
C MET A 218 28.43 17.88 0.59
N GLN A 219 29.01 17.86 -0.61
CA GLN A 219 28.88 16.94 -1.74
C GLN A 219 29.23 15.49 -1.45
#